data_AF-A0A258BIY4-F1
#
_entry.id   AF-A0A258BIY4-F1
#
_cell.length_a   1.000
_cell.length_b   1.000
_cell.length_c   1.000
_cell.angle_alpha   90.00
_cell.angle_beta   90.00
_cell.angle_gamma   90.00
#
_symmetry.space_group_name_H-M   'P 1'
#
loop_
_entity.id
_entity.type
_entity.pdbx_description
1 polymer ?
#
loop_
_entity_poly.entity_id
_entity_poly.type
_entity_poly.pdbx_seq_one_letter_code
_entity_poly.pdbx_strand_id
1 'polypeptide(L)'
;MQLCGEAGMASRSLRDDDPTPVPFFRLVTAGARILRDDPLSVVPKGHDQRDLREVSEFAHYLDLHRLLRQYLNRLPDWMGRIDAEKAATLRLWYKDACAFSEDAGVRFIEAIFANMDDGAMIIKIIATVADRPNDRFLAESELADFGERILLLAEERTDTFKRLMSSKSKDLGFMAEAGADISRCLMALMGLEQYIELARDGPWGKRVAAAHKTIAELVEGRLKTAAGHIQGALPMKSEKVAGRVRKDYPDVRTPMDEAATTNAKAMLTFLKDIKHTASSGGYASLLTKTVQEVETVLDGYMDDLIGIANHDAGLDVEAVMTLFEGVIDLIEALFGEERAALARRRVASSDLLNPSKSVA
;
A
#
# COMPACT_ATOMS: atom_id res chain seq x y z
N MET A 1 7.35 -39.10 -26.58
CA MET A 1 6.01 -39.14 -27.23
C MET A 1 4.94 -39.78 -26.34
N GLN A 2 5.18 -40.97 -25.75
CA GLN A 2 4.22 -41.63 -24.84
C GLN A 2 3.87 -40.81 -23.58
N LEU A 3 4.87 -40.23 -22.90
CA LEU A 3 4.65 -39.47 -21.66
C LEU A 3 3.80 -38.20 -21.86
N CYS A 4 3.98 -37.50 -22.98
CA CYS A 4 3.16 -36.34 -23.33
C CYS A 4 1.71 -36.74 -23.62
N GLY A 5 1.48 -37.92 -24.22
CA GLY A 5 0.15 -38.49 -24.44
C GLY A 5 -0.55 -38.84 -23.12
N GLU A 6 0.16 -39.49 -22.20
CA GLU A 6 -0.33 -39.81 -20.85
C GLU A 6 -0.74 -38.55 -20.08
N ALA A 7 0.11 -37.51 -20.10
CA ALA A 7 -0.20 -36.23 -19.48
C ALA A 7 -1.36 -35.50 -20.16
N GLY A 8 -1.42 -35.50 -21.50
CA GLY A 8 -2.51 -34.91 -22.24
C GLY A 8 -3.87 -35.54 -21.92
N MET A 9 -3.90 -36.85 -21.68
CA MET A 9 -5.11 -37.54 -21.21
C MET A 9 -5.46 -37.16 -19.78
N ALA A 10 -4.48 -37.16 -18.87
CA ALA A 10 -4.70 -36.79 -17.46
C ALA A 10 -5.19 -35.34 -17.31
N SER A 11 -4.72 -34.42 -18.15
CA SER A 11 -5.15 -33.01 -18.13
C SER A 11 -6.62 -32.81 -18.49
N ARG A 12 -7.20 -33.68 -19.33
CA ARG A 12 -8.61 -33.54 -19.78
C ARG A 12 -9.62 -33.93 -18.70
N SER A 13 -9.19 -34.71 -17.72
CA SER A 13 -10.02 -35.19 -16.61
C SER A 13 -9.75 -34.48 -15.29
N LEU A 14 -8.77 -33.57 -15.24
CA LEU A 14 -8.34 -32.93 -14.00
C LEU A 14 -9.30 -31.82 -13.57
N ARG A 15 -9.74 -31.87 -12.31
CA ARG A 15 -10.47 -30.79 -11.62
C ARG A 15 -9.54 -30.05 -10.65
N ASP A 16 -9.94 -28.87 -10.20
CA ASP A 16 -9.10 -28.01 -9.35
C ASP A 16 -8.70 -28.68 -8.02
N ASP A 17 -9.59 -29.49 -7.43
CA ASP A 17 -9.36 -30.19 -6.16
C ASP A 17 -8.65 -31.55 -6.32
N ASP A 18 -8.43 -32.01 -7.55
CA ASP A 18 -7.85 -33.33 -7.79
C ASP A 18 -6.36 -33.36 -7.43
N PRO A 19 -5.87 -34.48 -6.86
CA PRO A 19 -4.45 -34.66 -6.66
C PRO A 19 -3.73 -34.62 -8.01
N THR A 20 -2.51 -34.08 -8.00
CA THR A 20 -1.71 -33.96 -9.21
C THR A 20 -1.42 -35.31 -9.85
N PRO A 21 -1.72 -35.50 -11.15
CA PRO A 21 -1.43 -36.75 -11.83
C PRO A 21 0.07 -37.06 -11.89
N VAL A 22 0.43 -38.32 -11.65
CA VAL A 22 1.82 -38.83 -11.74
C VAL A 22 2.52 -38.47 -13.07
N PRO A 23 1.86 -38.53 -14.25
CA PRO A 23 2.50 -38.13 -15.50
C PRO A 23 3.06 -36.70 -15.52
N PHE A 24 2.47 -35.76 -14.76
CA PHE A 24 2.96 -34.38 -14.70
C PHE A 24 4.30 -34.29 -13.98
N PHE A 25 4.47 -34.97 -12.85
CA PHE A 25 5.75 -35.04 -12.16
C PHE A 25 6.84 -35.68 -13.02
N ARG A 26 6.48 -36.76 -13.75
CA ARG A 26 7.39 -37.42 -14.69
C ARG A 26 7.79 -36.49 -15.84
N LEU A 27 6.87 -35.67 -16.36
CA LEU A 27 7.18 -34.67 -17.38
C LEU A 27 8.16 -33.61 -16.88
N VAL A 28 7.93 -33.07 -15.68
CA VAL A 28 8.83 -32.05 -15.11
C VAL A 28 10.23 -32.65 -14.88
N THR A 29 10.29 -33.87 -14.34
CA THR A 29 11.57 -34.58 -14.14
C THR A 29 12.29 -34.84 -15.47
N ALA A 30 11.55 -35.24 -16.52
CA ALA A 30 12.12 -35.44 -17.85
C ALA A 30 12.60 -34.12 -18.46
N GLY A 31 11.85 -33.03 -18.26
CA GLY A 31 12.22 -31.68 -18.67
C GLY A 31 13.53 -31.23 -18.02
N ALA A 32 13.61 -31.28 -16.69
CA ALA A 32 14.81 -30.94 -15.94
C ALA A 32 16.04 -31.71 -16.43
N ARG A 33 15.87 -33.00 -16.73
CA ARG A 33 16.94 -33.83 -17.29
C ARG A 33 17.36 -33.38 -18.69
N ILE A 34 16.42 -33.07 -19.58
CA ILE A 34 16.74 -32.56 -20.93
C ILE A 34 17.55 -31.25 -20.83
N LEU A 35 17.13 -30.34 -19.94
CA LEU A 35 17.84 -29.07 -19.75
C LEU A 35 19.29 -29.27 -19.26
N ARG A 36 19.57 -30.32 -18.48
CA ARG A 36 20.91 -30.63 -17.97
C ARG A 36 21.76 -31.44 -18.95
N ASP A 37 21.17 -32.48 -19.53
CA ASP A 37 21.89 -33.47 -20.35
C ASP A 37 22.04 -33.01 -21.81
N ASP A 38 21.09 -32.21 -22.32
CA ASP A 38 21.07 -31.73 -23.70
C ASP A 38 20.51 -30.29 -23.82
N PRO A 39 21.15 -29.28 -23.18
CA PRO A 39 20.67 -27.89 -23.19
C PRO A 39 20.60 -27.28 -24.59
N LEU A 40 21.46 -27.74 -25.51
CA LEU A 40 21.53 -27.27 -26.90
C LEU A 40 20.26 -27.57 -27.71
N SER A 41 19.48 -28.56 -27.29
CA SER A 41 18.18 -28.88 -27.89
C SER A 41 17.08 -27.86 -27.57
N VAL A 42 17.27 -27.01 -26.55
CA VAL A 42 16.25 -26.09 -26.02
C VAL A 42 16.61 -24.62 -26.28
N VAL A 43 17.89 -24.25 -26.23
CA VAL A 43 18.32 -22.87 -26.48
C VAL A 43 18.13 -22.43 -27.94
N PRO A 44 17.87 -21.14 -28.21
CA PRO A 44 17.70 -20.63 -29.56
C PRO A 44 19.00 -20.73 -30.39
N LYS A 45 18.85 -20.62 -31.72
CA LYS A 45 20.00 -20.49 -32.62
C LYS A 45 20.68 -19.15 -32.37
N GLY A 46 22.02 -19.17 -32.27
CA GLY A 46 22.80 -17.98 -31.93
C GLY A 46 22.87 -17.68 -30.43
N HIS A 47 22.55 -18.67 -29.58
CA HIS A 47 22.67 -18.56 -28.14
C HIS A 47 24.08 -18.16 -27.69
N ASP A 48 24.16 -17.55 -26.51
CA ASP A 48 25.40 -17.23 -25.84
C ASP A 48 25.57 -18.04 -24.54
N GLN A 49 26.58 -17.70 -23.75
CA GLN A 49 26.86 -18.37 -22.48
C GLN A 49 25.80 -18.06 -21.40
N ARG A 50 25.13 -16.91 -21.49
CA ARG A 50 24.08 -16.52 -20.55
C ARG A 50 22.86 -17.41 -20.75
N ASP A 51 22.45 -17.66 -21.99
CA ASP A 51 21.32 -18.55 -22.29
C ASP A 51 21.53 -19.95 -21.70
N LEU A 52 22.74 -20.50 -21.81
CA LEU A 52 23.07 -21.81 -21.25
C LEU A 52 23.04 -21.82 -19.71
N ARG A 53 23.45 -20.72 -19.07
CA ARG A 53 23.33 -20.56 -17.61
C ARG A 53 21.88 -20.47 -17.18
N GLU A 54 21.05 -19.72 -17.90
CA GLU A 54 19.61 -19.59 -17.61
C GLU A 54 18.89 -20.94 -17.75
N VAL A 55 19.23 -21.74 -18.77
CA VAL A 55 18.70 -23.11 -18.93
C VAL A 55 19.12 -24.03 -17.78
N SER A 56 20.38 -23.98 -17.38
CA SER A 56 20.88 -24.75 -16.22
C SER A 56 20.17 -24.32 -14.94
N GLU A 57 20.02 -23.02 -14.73
CA GLU A 57 19.34 -22.46 -13.56
C GLU A 57 17.87 -22.89 -13.51
N PHE A 58 17.17 -22.82 -14.64
CA PHE A 58 15.79 -23.28 -14.73
C PHE A 58 15.66 -24.78 -14.40
N ALA A 59 16.63 -25.61 -14.77
CA ALA A 59 16.64 -27.03 -14.40
C ALA A 59 16.68 -27.23 -12.88
N HIS A 60 17.45 -26.42 -12.14
CA HIS A 60 17.49 -26.46 -10.67
C HIS A 60 16.15 -26.11 -10.04
N TYR A 61 15.43 -25.14 -10.60
CA TYR A 61 14.05 -24.84 -10.18
C TYR A 61 13.09 -26.01 -10.44
N LEU A 62 13.22 -26.68 -11.59
CA LEU A 62 12.41 -27.86 -11.89
C LEU A 62 12.70 -29.03 -10.96
N ASP A 63 13.91 -29.16 -10.43
CA ASP A 63 14.23 -30.22 -9.46
C ASP A 63 13.43 -30.05 -8.15
N LEU A 64 13.11 -28.82 -7.77
CA LEU A 64 12.33 -28.48 -6.57
C LEU A 64 10.81 -28.65 -6.74
N HIS A 65 10.31 -28.94 -7.94
CA HIS A 65 8.87 -28.86 -8.27
C HIS A 65 7.94 -29.64 -7.33
N ARG A 66 8.36 -30.82 -6.86
CA ARG A 66 7.54 -31.65 -5.96
C ARG A 66 7.36 -31.00 -4.60
N LEU A 67 8.44 -30.45 -4.06
CA LEU A 67 8.45 -29.76 -2.78
C LEU A 67 7.66 -28.44 -2.88
N LEU A 68 7.97 -27.65 -3.92
CA LEU A 68 7.30 -26.38 -4.18
C LEU A 68 5.79 -26.54 -4.31
N ARG A 69 5.31 -27.57 -5.01
CA ARG A 69 3.87 -27.78 -5.17
C ARG A 69 3.15 -28.06 -3.85
N GLN A 70 3.77 -28.83 -2.96
CA GLN A 70 3.21 -29.09 -1.63
C GLN A 70 3.14 -27.80 -0.80
N TYR A 71 4.19 -26.97 -0.90
CA TYR A 71 4.25 -25.69 -0.20
C TYR A 71 3.23 -24.68 -0.73
N LEU A 72 3.23 -24.44 -2.05
CA LEU A 72 2.42 -23.42 -2.71
C LEU A 72 0.92 -23.67 -2.50
N ASN A 73 0.49 -24.94 -2.48
CA ASN A 73 -0.90 -25.31 -2.15
C ASN A 73 -1.33 -24.88 -0.73
N ARG A 74 -0.37 -24.68 0.18
CA ARG A 74 -0.63 -24.23 1.55
C ARG A 74 -0.25 -22.76 1.78
N LEU A 75 0.29 -22.06 0.77
CA LEU A 75 0.80 -20.69 0.92
C LEU A 75 -0.22 -19.75 1.61
N PRO A 76 -1.52 -19.75 1.25
CA PRO A 76 -2.50 -18.90 1.94
C PRO A 76 -2.56 -19.12 3.46
N ASP A 77 -2.48 -20.38 3.91
CA ASP A 77 -2.48 -20.74 5.34
C ASP A 77 -1.21 -20.28 6.06
N TRP A 78 -0.09 -20.19 5.34
CA TRP A 78 1.21 -19.73 5.83
C TRP A 78 1.32 -18.21 5.93
N MET A 79 0.56 -17.49 5.10
CA MET A 79 0.49 -16.04 5.14
C MET A 79 -0.20 -15.52 6.41
N GLY A 80 -1.10 -16.31 7.00
CA GLY A 80 -1.71 -16.06 8.31
C GLY A 80 -0.74 -16.22 9.50
N ARG A 81 -1.23 -16.31 10.73
CA ARG A 81 -0.36 -16.47 11.92
C ARG A 81 0.47 -17.77 11.83
N ILE A 82 1.80 -17.64 12.03
CA ILE A 82 2.74 -18.76 12.15
C ILE A 82 2.87 -19.11 13.63
N ASP A 83 2.40 -20.30 14.02
CA ASP A 83 2.65 -20.91 15.32
C ASP A 83 3.92 -21.79 15.29
N ALA A 84 4.21 -22.46 16.40
CA ALA A 84 5.41 -23.28 16.53
C ALA A 84 5.42 -24.51 15.59
N GLU A 85 4.26 -25.13 15.36
CA GLU A 85 4.12 -26.30 14.47
C GLU A 85 4.35 -25.89 13.02
N LYS A 86 3.74 -24.76 12.63
CA LYS A 86 3.95 -24.11 11.35
C LYS A 86 5.44 -23.78 11.15
N ALA A 87 6.07 -23.10 12.09
CA ALA A 87 7.48 -22.75 12.00
C ALA A 87 8.39 -23.98 11.83
N ALA A 88 8.14 -25.05 12.59
CA ALA A 88 8.90 -26.29 12.49
C ALA A 88 8.75 -26.96 11.11
N THR A 89 7.55 -26.99 10.57
CA THR A 89 7.26 -27.54 9.24
C THR A 89 7.96 -26.74 8.14
N LEU A 90 7.90 -25.41 8.20
CA LEU A 90 8.57 -24.54 7.23
C LEU A 90 10.10 -24.74 7.25
N ARG A 91 10.70 -24.86 8.44
CA ARG A 91 12.14 -25.17 8.57
C ARG A 91 12.50 -26.53 8.01
N LEU A 92 11.65 -27.54 8.21
CA LEU A 92 11.86 -28.87 7.65
C LEU A 92 11.85 -28.80 6.12
N TRP A 93 10.88 -28.12 5.51
CA TRP A 93 10.82 -27.95 4.07
C TRP A 93 12.00 -27.17 3.49
N TYR A 94 12.42 -26.09 4.14
CA TYR A 94 13.62 -25.37 3.72
C TYR A 94 14.87 -26.28 3.81
N LYS A 95 15.01 -27.05 4.89
CA LYS A 95 16.09 -28.04 5.02
C LYS A 95 16.03 -29.12 3.93
N ASP A 96 14.84 -29.60 3.59
CA ASP A 96 14.62 -30.56 2.51
C ASP A 96 15.01 -29.95 1.16
N ALA A 97 14.72 -28.67 0.93
CA ALA A 97 15.16 -27.94 -0.27
C ALA A 97 16.69 -27.86 -0.35
N CYS A 98 17.36 -27.45 0.74
CA CYS A 98 18.83 -27.37 0.81
C CYS A 98 19.53 -28.72 0.52
N ALA A 99 18.83 -29.86 0.66
CA ALA A 99 19.39 -31.17 0.35
C ALA A 99 19.49 -31.48 -1.16
N PHE A 100 18.85 -30.69 -2.04
CA PHE A 100 18.88 -30.92 -3.49
C PHE A 100 20.18 -30.48 -4.15
N SER A 101 20.64 -29.26 -3.85
CA SER A 101 21.87 -28.67 -4.39
C SER A 101 22.31 -27.45 -3.58
N GLU A 102 23.51 -26.94 -3.87
CA GLU A 102 23.91 -25.59 -3.45
C GLU A 102 22.87 -24.55 -3.93
N ASP A 103 22.58 -23.57 -3.09
CA ASP A 103 21.56 -22.53 -3.26
C ASP A 103 20.11 -23.03 -3.49
N ALA A 104 19.82 -24.33 -3.34
CA ALA A 104 18.46 -24.85 -3.51
C ALA A 104 17.47 -24.25 -2.48
N GLY A 105 17.95 -23.92 -1.27
CA GLY A 105 17.18 -23.19 -0.27
C GLY A 105 16.78 -21.79 -0.74
N VAL A 106 17.70 -21.05 -1.34
CA VAL A 106 17.44 -19.72 -1.93
C VAL A 106 16.39 -19.83 -3.03
N ARG A 107 16.58 -20.75 -4.00
CA ARG A 107 15.61 -20.98 -5.09
C ARG A 107 14.23 -21.36 -4.58
N PHE A 108 14.16 -22.14 -3.51
CA PHE A 108 12.89 -22.48 -2.86
C PHE A 108 12.17 -21.23 -2.35
N ILE A 109 12.89 -20.32 -1.69
CA ILE A 109 12.33 -19.04 -1.19
C ILE A 109 12.00 -18.10 -2.36
N GLU A 110 12.81 -18.04 -3.42
CA GLU A 110 12.52 -17.23 -4.62
C GLU A 110 11.23 -17.69 -5.32
N ALA A 111 11.04 -19.01 -5.46
CA ALA A 111 9.81 -19.55 -6.02
C ALA A 111 8.59 -19.27 -5.13
N ILE A 112 8.73 -19.26 -3.80
CA ILE A 112 7.66 -18.83 -2.90
C ILE A 112 7.36 -17.35 -3.11
N PHE A 113 8.39 -16.51 -3.08
CA PHE A 113 8.28 -15.06 -3.25
C PHE A 113 7.56 -14.69 -4.54
N ALA A 114 7.84 -15.38 -5.65
CA ALA A 114 7.19 -15.16 -6.94
C ALA A 114 5.68 -15.47 -6.94
N ASN A 115 5.16 -16.18 -5.94
CA ASN A 115 3.75 -16.53 -5.80
C ASN A 115 3.03 -15.74 -4.68
N MET A 116 3.66 -14.71 -4.13
CA MET A 116 3.08 -13.88 -3.06
C MET A 116 2.44 -12.61 -3.62
N ASP A 117 1.23 -12.28 -3.17
CA ASP A 117 0.55 -11.02 -3.51
C ASP A 117 1.27 -9.80 -2.89
N ASP A 118 1.72 -9.96 -1.64
CA ASP A 118 2.52 -8.98 -0.93
C ASP A 118 3.94 -9.51 -0.74
N GLY A 119 4.85 -9.06 -1.62
CA GLY A 119 6.24 -9.46 -1.59
C GLY A 119 6.97 -9.12 -0.29
N ALA A 120 6.55 -8.08 0.46
CA ALA A 120 7.22 -7.70 1.71
C ALA A 120 7.10 -8.79 2.79
N MET A 121 6.06 -9.61 2.71
CA MET A 121 5.82 -10.71 3.65
C MET A 121 6.85 -11.85 3.53
N ILE A 122 7.69 -11.86 2.49
CA ILE A 122 8.77 -12.86 2.37
C ILE A 122 9.71 -12.83 3.58
N ILE A 123 9.88 -11.65 4.18
CA ILE A 123 10.77 -11.44 5.32
C ILE A 123 10.36 -12.29 6.53
N LYS A 124 9.05 -12.54 6.69
CA LYS A 124 8.50 -13.41 7.71
C LYS A 124 8.93 -14.86 7.50
N ILE A 125 8.92 -15.34 6.26
CA ILE A 125 9.34 -16.69 5.90
C ILE A 125 10.84 -16.84 6.16
N ILE A 126 11.65 -15.88 5.71
CA ILE A 126 13.10 -15.83 5.91
C ILE A 126 13.45 -15.86 7.40
N ALA A 127 12.86 -14.97 8.19
CA ALA A 127 13.07 -14.94 9.63
C ALA A 127 12.63 -16.25 10.31
N THR A 128 11.59 -16.91 9.80
CA THR A 128 11.14 -18.18 10.38
C THR A 128 12.13 -19.31 10.09
N VAL A 129 12.64 -19.43 8.85
CA VAL A 129 13.61 -20.47 8.49
C VAL A 129 14.97 -20.25 9.13
N ALA A 130 15.39 -18.99 9.27
CA ALA A 130 16.64 -18.60 9.92
C ALA A 130 16.55 -18.52 11.46
N ASP A 131 15.42 -18.93 12.04
CA ASP A 131 15.15 -18.96 13.49
C ASP A 131 15.34 -17.61 14.21
N ARG A 132 14.66 -16.58 13.72
CA ARG A 132 14.66 -15.20 14.25
C ARG A 132 16.07 -14.61 14.33
N PRO A 133 16.73 -14.45 13.18
CA PRO A 133 18.07 -13.93 13.12
C PRO A 133 18.12 -12.43 13.42
N ASN A 134 19.31 -11.94 13.78
CA ASN A 134 19.63 -10.52 13.74
C ASN A 134 20.08 -10.08 12.34
N ASP A 135 20.03 -8.76 12.10
CA ASP A 135 20.33 -8.20 10.79
C ASP A 135 21.78 -8.41 10.32
N ARG A 136 22.75 -8.44 11.24
CA ARG A 136 24.16 -8.70 10.92
C ARG A 136 24.34 -10.11 10.37
N PHE A 137 23.71 -11.11 11.00
CA PHE A 137 23.76 -12.49 10.53
C PHE A 137 23.10 -12.65 9.16
N LEU A 138 21.90 -12.08 8.97
CA LEU A 138 21.21 -12.20 7.68
C LEU A 138 21.94 -11.51 6.55
N ALA A 139 22.54 -10.34 6.80
CA ALA A 139 23.28 -9.60 5.78
C ALA A 139 24.53 -10.33 5.28
N GLU A 140 25.07 -11.29 6.04
CA GLU A 140 26.21 -12.13 5.64
C GLU A 140 25.77 -13.49 5.07
N SER A 141 24.46 -13.76 5.00
CA SER A 141 23.90 -15.03 4.55
C SER A 141 23.49 -15.03 3.08
N GLU A 142 23.27 -16.22 2.50
CA GLU A 142 22.67 -16.40 1.17
C GLU A 142 21.26 -15.78 1.04
N LEU A 143 20.59 -15.49 2.16
CA LEU A 143 19.26 -14.88 2.20
C LEU A 143 19.30 -13.35 2.27
N ALA A 144 20.50 -12.74 2.30
CA ALA A 144 20.66 -11.29 2.39
C ALA A 144 19.91 -10.56 1.27
N ASP A 145 19.99 -11.09 0.04
CA ASP A 145 19.43 -10.48 -1.16
C ASP A 145 17.94 -10.14 -1.06
N PHE A 146 17.15 -10.92 -0.32
CA PHE A 146 15.73 -10.63 -0.12
C PHE A 146 15.51 -9.38 0.74
N GLY A 147 16.25 -9.25 1.84
CA GLY A 147 16.20 -8.06 2.69
C GLY A 147 16.74 -6.83 1.95
N GLU A 148 17.84 -7.01 1.21
CA GLU A 148 18.43 -5.97 0.36
C GLU A 148 17.44 -5.44 -0.69
N ARG A 149 16.71 -6.32 -1.38
CA ARG A 149 15.67 -5.91 -2.36
C ARG A 149 14.57 -5.06 -1.71
N ILE A 150 14.11 -5.40 -0.50
CA ILE A 150 13.09 -4.61 0.22
C ILE A 150 13.66 -3.23 0.61
N LEU A 151 14.89 -3.18 1.12
CA LEU A 151 15.53 -1.93 1.54
C LEU A 151 15.82 -1.01 0.36
N LEU A 152 16.34 -1.55 -0.75
CA LEU A 152 16.56 -0.79 -1.98
C LEU A 152 15.26 -0.20 -2.51
N LEU A 153 14.19 -0.98 -2.54
CA LEU A 153 12.88 -0.48 -2.95
C LEU A 153 12.37 0.62 -2.01
N ALA A 154 12.57 0.50 -0.70
CA ALA A 154 12.21 1.54 0.26
C ALA A 154 13.01 2.83 0.02
N GLU A 155 14.31 2.72 -0.24
CA GLU A 155 15.20 3.84 -0.55
C GLU A 155 14.77 4.56 -1.84
N GLU A 156 14.56 3.81 -2.93
CA GLU A 156 14.06 4.34 -4.21
C GLU A 156 12.71 5.07 -4.06
N ARG A 157 11.81 4.53 -3.23
CA ARG A 157 10.55 5.18 -2.88
C ARG A 157 10.77 6.45 -2.09
N THR A 158 11.64 6.44 -1.09
CA THR A 158 11.93 7.65 -0.30
C THR A 158 12.53 8.76 -1.15
N ASP A 159 13.36 8.44 -2.15
CA ASP A 159 13.88 9.43 -3.10
C ASP A 159 12.81 9.97 -4.05
N THR A 160 11.88 9.11 -4.47
CA THR A 160 10.70 9.54 -5.23
C THR A 160 9.82 10.48 -4.40
N PHE A 161 9.60 10.16 -3.12
CA PHE A 161 8.87 11.02 -2.18
C PHE A 161 9.53 12.38 -2.02
N LYS A 162 10.85 12.45 -1.84
CA LYS A 162 11.58 13.73 -1.75
C LYS A 162 11.36 14.61 -2.99
N ARG A 163 11.35 14.01 -4.18
CA ARG A 163 11.13 14.73 -5.44
C ARG A 163 9.70 15.25 -5.55
N LEU A 164 8.71 14.38 -5.35
CA LEU A 164 7.29 14.72 -5.48
C LEU A 164 6.84 15.68 -4.39
N MET A 165 7.19 15.42 -3.14
CA MET A 165 6.75 16.21 -1.99
C MET A 165 7.61 17.46 -1.72
N SER A 166 8.43 17.90 -2.68
CA SER A 166 9.13 19.17 -2.53
C SER A 166 8.12 20.32 -2.38
N SER A 167 8.44 21.30 -1.53
CA SER A 167 7.54 22.41 -1.16
C SER A 167 7.19 23.38 -2.30
N LYS A 168 7.73 23.16 -3.51
CA LYS A 168 7.56 24.05 -4.66
C LYS A 168 6.37 23.70 -5.56
N SER A 169 5.80 22.49 -5.46
CA SER A 169 4.64 22.12 -6.28
C SER A 169 3.36 22.77 -5.77
N LYS A 170 2.63 23.44 -6.66
CA LYS A 170 1.26 23.94 -6.42
C LYS A 170 0.18 22.91 -6.75
N ASP A 171 0.51 21.96 -7.60
CA ASP A 171 -0.36 20.82 -7.91
C ASP A 171 -0.13 19.73 -6.87
N LEU A 172 -1.20 19.30 -6.23
CA LEU A 172 -1.23 18.27 -5.20
C LEU A 172 -1.97 17.02 -5.66
N GLY A 173 -2.30 16.89 -6.95
CA GLY A 173 -3.00 15.71 -7.49
C GLY A 173 -2.30 14.39 -7.18
N PHE A 174 -0.96 14.39 -7.06
CA PHE A 174 -0.16 13.22 -6.70
C PHE A 174 -0.27 12.81 -5.22
N MET A 175 -0.85 13.63 -4.35
CA MET A 175 -0.83 13.40 -2.90
C MET A 175 -1.59 12.14 -2.50
N ALA A 176 -2.70 11.82 -3.18
CA ALA A 176 -3.44 10.59 -2.93
C ALA A 176 -2.57 9.34 -3.18
N GLU A 177 -1.94 9.26 -4.35
CA GLU A 177 -1.02 8.16 -4.68
C GLU A 177 0.18 8.09 -3.71
N ALA A 178 0.72 9.25 -3.34
CA ALA A 178 1.82 9.34 -2.39
C ALA A 178 1.45 8.80 -0.99
N GLY A 179 0.21 9.01 -0.53
CA GLY A 179 -0.27 8.48 0.76
C GLY A 179 -0.33 6.96 0.79
N ALA A 180 -0.86 6.37 -0.29
CA ALA A 180 -0.88 4.92 -0.48
C ALA A 180 0.54 4.33 -0.57
N ASP A 181 1.45 4.98 -1.31
CA ASP A 181 2.84 4.53 -1.44
C ASP A 181 3.64 4.62 -0.15
N ILE A 182 3.49 5.71 0.62
CA ILE A 182 4.09 5.86 1.95
C ILE A 182 3.62 4.73 2.85
N SER A 183 2.31 4.47 2.86
CA SER A 183 1.73 3.41 3.67
C SER A 183 2.29 2.04 3.32
N ARG A 184 2.36 1.70 2.02
CA ARG A 184 3.00 0.45 1.57
C ARG A 184 4.48 0.37 1.98
N CYS A 185 5.22 1.47 1.86
CA CYS A 185 6.63 1.52 2.25
C CYS A 185 6.81 1.28 3.75
N LEU A 186 6.04 1.97 4.59
CA LEU A 186 6.08 1.80 6.05
C LEU A 186 5.64 0.39 6.48
N MET A 187 4.64 -0.21 5.84
CA MET A 187 4.27 -1.60 6.11
C MET A 187 5.42 -2.58 5.83
N ALA A 188 6.15 -2.39 4.73
CA ALA A 188 7.30 -3.24 4.40
C ALA A 188 8.44 -3.08 5.43
N LEU A 189 8.73 -1.85 5.86
CA LEU A 189 9.71 -1.57 6.91
C LEU A 189 9.29 -2.17 8.26
N MET A 190 8.02 -2.05 8.64
CA MET A 190 7.47 -2.70 9.84
C MET A 190 7.62 -4.22 9.79
N GLY A 191 7.51 -4.82 8.60
CA GLY A 191 7.78 -6.25 8.41
C GLY A 191 9.21 -6.62 8.81
N LEU A 192 10.21 -5.84 8.34
CA LEU A 192 11.61 -6.04 8.73
C LEU A 192 11.76 -5.92 10.26
N GLU A 193 11.22 -4.86 10.87
CA GLU A 193 11.31 -4.60 12.31
C GLU A 193 10.62 -5.67 13.16
N GLN A 194 9.52 -6.24 12.68
CA GLN A 194 8.73 -7.23 13.40
C GLN A 194 9.40 -8.60 13.42
N TYR A 195 10.06 -8.98 12.32
CA TYR A 195 10.55 -10.34 12.12
C TYR A 195 12.06 -10.50 12.30
N ILE A 196 12.83 -9.41 12.22
CA ILE A 196 14.29 -9.42 12.34
C ILE A 196 14.71 -8.52 13.49
N GLU A 197 15.68 -8.99 14.28
CA GLU A 197 16.32 -8.15 15.29
C GLU A 197 17.27 -7.15 14.60
N LEU A 198 16.79 -5.92 14.39
CA LEU A 198 17.57 -4.87 13.75
C LEU A 198 18.46 -4.16 14.77
N ALA A 199 19.78 -4.27 14.62
CA ALA A 199 20.71 -3.45 15.38
C ALA A 199 20.73 -2.01 14.85
N ARG A 200 20.67 -1.01 15.75
CA ARG A 200 20.68 0.42 15.36
C ARG A 200 21.88 0.78 14.49
N ASP A 201 23.03 0.17 14.74
CA ASP A 201 24.26 0.37 13.99
C ASP A 201 24.54 -0.72 12.93
N GLY A 202 23.61 -1.67 12.78
CA GLY A 202 23.67 -2.78 11.84
C GLY A 202 23.48 -2.37 10.38
N PRO A 203 23.75 -3.29 9.44
CA PRO A 203 23.69 -3.03 8.00
C PRO A 203 22.28 -2.63 7.55
N TRP A 204 21.23 -3.20 8.15
CA TRP A 204 19.84 -2.93 7.79
C TRP A 204 19.19 -1.92 8.72
N GLY A 205 19.46 -2.00 10.04
CA GLY A 205 18.84 -1.08 11.00
C GLY A 205 19.12 0.40 10.73
N LYS A 206 20.32 0.78 10.27
CA LYS A 206 20.62 2.17 9.87
C LYS A 206 19.76 2.64 8.69
N ARG A 207 19.53 1.75 7.71
CA ARG A 207 18.78 2.05 6.48
C ARG A 207 17.30 2.20 6.76
N VAL A 208 16.73 1.29 7.56
CA VAL A 208 15.35 1.40 8.06
C VAL A 208 15.15 2.71 8.82
N ALA A 209 16.05 3.04 9.75
CA ALA A 209 15.97 4.29 10.51
C ALA A 209 16.06 5.56 9.61
N ALA A 210 16.91 5.52 8.58
CA ALA A 210 17.05 6.62 7.62
C ALA A 210 15.78 6.80 6.76
N ALA A 211 15.16 5.70 6.34
CA ALA A 211 13.89 5.71 5.62
C ALA A 211 12.75 6.27 6.49
N HIS A 212 12.62 5.80 7.74
CA HIS A 212 11.63 6.33 8.70
C HIS A 212 11.80 7.83 8.92
N LYS A 213 13.03 8.29 9.18
CA LYS A 213 13.31 9.71 9.36
C LYS A 213 12.88 10.53 8.16
N THR A 214 13.24 10.08 6.95
CA THR A 214 12.88 10.78 5.71
C THR A 214 11.37 10.86 5.53
N ILE A 215 10.65 9.74 5.72
CA ILE A 215 9.20 9.69 5.58
C ILE A 215 8.54 10.62 6.60
N ALA A 216 8.97 10.57 7.86
CA ALA A 216 8.44 11.43 8.92
C ALA A 216 8.61 12.92 8.58
N GLU A 217 9.80 13.36 8.17
CA GLU A 217 10.07 14.75 7.80
C GLU A 217 9.18 15.23 6.64
N LEU A 218 9.01 14.41 5.60
CA LEU A 218 8.17 14.73 4.44
C LEU A 218 6.68 14.80 4.80
N VAL A 219 6.19 13.80 5.55
CA VAL A 219 4.79 13.75 6.00
C VAL A 219 4.50 14.94 6.92
N GLU A 220 5.34 15.21 7.92
CA GLU A 220 5.17 16.36 8.80
C GLU A 220 5.12 17.68 8.03
N GLY A 221 5.96 17.84 7.00
CA GLY A 221 5.94 19.02 6.13
C GLY A 221 4.58 19.24 5.48
N ARG A 222 3.90 18.16 5.05
CA ARG A 222 2.57 18.20 4.45
C ARG A 222 1.46 18.39 5.50
N LEU A 223 1.56 17.74 6.65
CA LEU A 223 0.61 17.92 7.76
C LEU A 223 0.53 19.39 8.22
N LYS A 224 1.67 20.10 8.22
CA LYS A 224 1.75 21.52 8.60
C LYS A 224 1.06 22.48 7.63
N THR A 225 0.87 22.08 6.36
CA THR A 225 0.21 22.93 5.35
C THR A 225 -1.20 22.47 5.01
N ALA A 226 -1.63 21.29 5.46
CA ALA A 226 -2.90 20.69 5.11
C ALA A 226 -4.09 21.63 5.40
N ALA A 227 -4.24 22.10 6.65
CA ALA A 227 -5.36 22.97 7.02
C ALA A 227 -5.48 24.22 6.13
N GLY A 228 -4.35 24.84 5.75
CA GLY A 228 -4.33 25.98 4.84
C GLY A 228 -4.80 25.66 3.42
N HIS A 229 -4.49 24.47 2.90
CA HIS A 229 -5.00 24.02 1.59
C HIS A 229 -6.51 23.79 1.62
N ILE A 230 -7.04 23.21 2.70
CA ILE A 230 -8.49 23.00 2.87
C ILE A 230 -9.18 24.35 2.99
N GLN A 231 -8.70 25.25 3.85
CA GLN A 231 -9.27 26.59 3.99
C GLN A 231 -9.24 27.38 2.67
N GLY A 232 -8.17 27.27 1.90
CA GLY A 232 -8.05 27.94 0.61
C GLY A 232 -9.00 27.44 -0.48
N ALA A 233 -9.58 26.24 -0.31
CA ALA A 233 -10.60 25.70 -1.22
C ALA A 233 -12.01 26.18 -0.88
N LEU A 234 -12.24 26.73 0.32
CA LEU A 234 -13.54 27.17 0.81
C LEU A 234 -13.75 28.67 0.52
N PRO A 235 -14.77 29.06 -0.27
CA PRO A 235 -15.09 30.46 -0.53
C PRO A 235 -15.51 31.21 0.73
N MET A 236 -14.73 32.22 1.13
CA MET A 236 -14.98 33.02 2.33
C MET A 236 -15.02 34.51 1.97
N LYS A 237 -15.95 35.24 2.60
CA LYS A 237 -15.99 36.71 2.59
C LYS A 237 -15.83 37.25 4.01
N SER A 238 -15.26 38.44 4.13
CA SER A 238 -15.18 39.14 5.40
C SER A 238 -16.13 40.32 5.46
N GLU A 239 -16.95 40.38 6.50
CA GLU A 239 -17.82 41.52 6.77
C GLU A 239 -17.49 42.19 8.11
N LYS A 240 -17.72 43.51 8.19
CA LYS A 240 -17.57 44.26 9.45
C LYS A 240 -18.88 44.18 10.22
N VAL A 241 -18.88 43.43 11.32
CA VAL A 241 -19.98 43.38 12.27
C VAL A 241 -19.79 44.51 13.29
N ALA A 242 -20.82 45.36 13.44
CA ALA A 242 -20.85 46.46 14.40
C ALA A 242 -19.62 47.40 14.35
N GLY A 243 -19.08 47.64 13.14
CA GLY A 243 -18.03 48.64 12.87
C GLY A 243 -16.61 48.32 13.39
N ARG A 244 -16.42 47.28 14.21
CA ARG A 244 -15.11 46.95 14.81
C ARG A 244 -14.66 45.50 14.64
N VAL A 245 -15.59 44.54 14.53
CA VAL A 245 -15.24 43.12 14.44
C VAL A 245 -15.35 42.69 12.98
N ARG A 246 -14.24 42.21 12.40
CA ARG A 246 -14.27 41.53 11.11
C ARG A 246 -14.61 40.07 11.39
N LYS A 247 -15.74 39.58 10.87
CA LYS A 247 -16.08 38.16 10.93
C LYS A 247 -16.09 37.61 9.52
N ASP A 248 -15.43 36.47 9.35
CA ASP A 248 -15.39 35.74 8.10
C ASP A 248 -16.56 34.75 8.07
N TYR A 249 -17.22 34.66 6.93
CA TYR A 249 -18.36 33.78 6.68
C TYR A 249 -18.27 33.21 5.26
N PRO A 250 -18.95 32.07 4.99
CA PRO A 250 -19.06 31.52 3.64
C PRO A 250 -19.53 32.56 2.62
N ASP A 251 -18.85 32.62 1.47
CA ASP A 251 -19.30 33.42 0.33
C ASP A 251 -20.15 32.57 -0.61
N VAL A 252 -21.46 32.59 -0.37
CA VAL A 252 -22.46 31.83 -1.15
C VAL A 252 -22.59 32.25 -2.62
N ARG A 253 -21.95 33.36 -3.03
CA ARG A 253 -21.98 33.87 -4.41
C ARG A 253 -20.76 33.45 -5.22
N THR A 254 -19.71 33.01 -4.55
CA THR A 254 -18.46 32.61 -5.20
C THR A 254 -18.43 31.09 -5.23
N PRO A 255 -18.34 30.45 -6.41
CA PRO A 255 -18.17 29.01 -6.49
C PRO A 255 -16.82 28.60 -5.88
N MET A 256 -16.72 27.33 -5.46
CA MET A 256 -15.43 26.74 -5.08
C MET A 256 -14.49 26.74 -6.28
N ASP A 257 -13.23 27.09 -6.07
CA ASP A 257 -12.20 26.98 -7.10
C ASP A 257 -11.91 25.49 -7.37
N GLU A 258 -12.04 25.07 -8.63
CA GLU A 258 -11.95 23.66 -9.02
C GLU A 258 -10.55 23.08 -8.75
N ALA A 259 -9.49 23.87 -9.01
CA ALA A 259 -8.12 23.45 -8.78
C ALA A 259 -7.79 23.35 -7.28
N ALA A 260 -8.20 24.33 -6.48
CA ALA A 260 -8.05 24.31 -5.03
C ALA A 260 -8.84 23.15 -4.40
N THR A 261 -10.06 22.88 -4.89
CA THR A 261 -10.90 21.78 -4.44
C THR A 261 -10.27 20.43 -4.75
N THR A 262 -9.73 20.26 -5.96
CA THR A 262 -9.01 19.03 -6.36
C THR A 262 -7.80 18.79 -5.46
N ASN A 263 -7.01 19.84 -5.21
CA ASN A 263 -5.86 19.79 -4.31
C ASN A 263 -6.24 19.48 -2.86
N ALA A 264 -7.33 20.06 -2.36
CA ALA A 264 -7.86 19.78 -1.03
C ALA A 264 -8.33 18.32 -0.92
N LYS A 265 -9.08 17.81 -1.91
CA LYS A 265 -9.47 16.39 -1.97
C LYS A 265 -8.25 15.46 -1.95
N ALA A 266 -7.24 15.72 -2.79
CA ALA A 266 -6.02 14.91 -2.83
C ALA A 266 -5.26 14.93 -1.50
N MET A 267 -5.18 16.08 -0.83
CA MET A 267 -4.60 16.20 0.51
C MET A 267 -5.42 15.44 1.57
N LEU A 268 -6.75 15.48 1.50
CA LEU A 268 -7.62 14.77 2.46
C LEU A 268 -7.51 13.25 2.30
N THR A 269 -7.48 12.75 1.07
CA THR A 269 -7.21 11.34 0.78
C THR A 269 -5.83 10.94 1.30
N PHE A 270 -4.80 11.76 1.10
CA PHE A 270 -3.47 11.53 1.68
C PHE A 270 -3.52 11.36 3.20
N LEU A 271 -4.20 12.26 3.94
CA LEU A 271 -4.35 12.16 5.40
C LEU A 271 -5.06 10.87 5.82
N LYS A 272 -6.09 10.48 5.08
CA LYS A 272 -6.85 9.24 5.31
C LYS A 272 -5.96 8.01 5.12
N ASP A 273 -5.19 7.97 4.03
CA ASP A 273 -4.36 6.81 3.69
C ASP A 273 -3.24 6.58 4.70
N ILE A 274 -2.54 7.64 5.14
CA ILE A 274 -1.42 7.50 6.09
C ILE A 274 -1.85 7.20 7.54
N LYS A 275 -3.15 7.23 7.84
CA LYS A 275 -3.68 7.09 9.20
C LYS A 275 -3.25 5.79 9.91
N HIS A 276 -3.25 4.68 9.20
CA HIS A 276 -2.98 3.37 9.78
C HIS A 276 -1.48 3.10 10.01
N THR A 277 -0.59 3.84 9.34
CA THR A 277 0.87 3.76 9.53
C THR A 277 1.42 4.90 10.39
N ALA A 278 0.58 5.78 10.92
CA ALA A 278 1.05 6.98 11.59
C ALA A 278 1.88 6.73 12.86
N SER A 279 1.56 5.66 13.60
CA SER A 279 2.29 5.28 14.82
C SER A 279 3.70 4.78 14.49
N SER A 280 3.84 3.89 13.51
CA SER A 280 5.15 3.38 13.07
C SER A 280 5.95 4.44 12.31
N GLY A 281 5.28 5.30 11.56
CA GLY A 281 5.88 6.43 10.87
C GLY A 281 6.36 7.57 11.78
N GLY A 282 5.99 7.58 13.07
CA GLY A 282 6.45 8.57 14.04
C GLY A 282 5.74 9.93 13.97
N TYR A 283 4.62 10.05 13.27
CA TYR A 283 3.88 11.31 13.07
C TYR A 283 2.42 11.27 13.57
N ALA A 284 2.02 10.22 14.32
CA ALA A 284 0.66 10.03 14.81
C ALA A 284 0.08 11.26 15.53
N SER A 285 0.83 11.85 16.47
CA SER A 285 0.33 13.00 17.24
C SER A 285 0.05 14.22 16.38
N LEU A 286 0.90 14.50 15.39
CA LEU A 286 0.70 15.63 14.49
C LEU A 286 -0.48 15.34 13.56
N LEU A 287 -0.59 14.12 13.03
CA LEU A 287 -1.71 13.72 12.18
C LEU A 287 -3.05 13.87 12.90
N THR A 288 -3.17 13.37 14.14
CA THR A 288 -4.40 13.52 14.93
C THR A 288 -4.78 14.98 15.11
N LYS A 289 -3.81 15.84 15.43
CA LYS A 289 -4.05 17.29 15.57
C LYS A 289 -4.51 17.91 14.24
N THR A 290 -3.83 17.60 13.14
CA THR A 290 -4.17 18.11 11.81
C THR A 290 -5.56 17.66 11.36
N VAL A 291 -5.92 16.39 11.58
CA VAL A 291 -7.26 15.87 11.25
C VAL A 291 -8.34 16.60 12.08
N GLN A 292 -8.11 16.83 13.37
CA GLN A 292 -9.06 17.56 14.22
C GLN A 292 -9.24 19.03 13.77
N GLU A 293 -8.15 19.69 13.37
CA GLU A 293 -8.18 21.05 12.86
C GLU A 293 -8.96 21.13 11.55
N VAL A 294 -8.72 20.20 10.62
CA VAL A 294 -9.45 20.09 9.35
C VAL A 294 -10.93 19.79 9.58
N GLU A 295 -11.24 18.88 10.52
CA GLU A 295 -12.63 18.57 10.91
C GLU A 295 -13.35 19.85 11.38
N THR A 296 -12.69 20.62 12.25
CA THR A 296 -13.24 21.88 12.79
C THR A 296 -13.51 22.89 11.67
N VAL A 297 -12.61 23.00 10.68
CA VAL A 297 -12.79 23.88 9.53
C VAL A 297 -14.00 23.46 8.68
N LEU A 298 -14.11 22.17 8.35
CA LEU A 298 -15.19 21.65 7.50
C LEU A 298 -16.56 21.73 8.21
N ASP A 299 -16.63 21.30 9.47
CA ASP A 299 -17.87 21.37 10.25
C ASP A 299 -18.29 22.83 10.50
N GLY A 300 -17.34 23.72 10.82
CA GLY A 300 -17.63 25.14 10.99
C GLY A 300 -18.17 25.81 9.73
N TYR A 301 -17.56 25.54 8.58
CA TYR A 301 -18.03 26.05 7.29
C TYR A 301 -19.42 25.50 6.94
N MET A 302 -19.66 24.20 7.19
CA MET A 302 -20.96 23.56 7.00
C MET A 302 -22.05 24.18 7.87
N ASP A 303 -21.76 24.42 9.15
CA ASP A 303 -22.68 25.01 10.12
C ASP A 303 -23.04 26.45 9.73
N ASP A 304 -22.06 27.24 9.32
CA ASP A 304 -22.28 28.61 8.84
C ASP A 304 -23.11 28.62 7.54
N LEU A 305 -22.86 27.70 6.60
CA LEU A 305 -23.66 27.55 5.38
C LEU A 305 -25.12 27.19 5.68
N ILE A 306 -25.37 26.24 6.59
CA ILE A 306 -26.73 25.89 7.04
C ILE A 306 -27.38 27.11 7.71
N GLY A 307 -26.62 27.86 8.52
CA GLY A 307 -27.08 29.09 9.14
C GLY A 307 -27.55 30.12 8.11
N ILE A 308 -26.75 30.36 7.06
CA ILE A 308 -27.10 31.27 5.97
C ILE A 308 -28.34 30.77 5.22
N ALA A 309 -28.35 29.48 4.85
CA ALA A 309 -29.43 28.83 4.12
C ALA A 309 -30.80 28.93 4.82
N ASN A 310 -30.81 28.91 6.15
CA ASN A 310 -32.06 29.00 6.93
C ASN A 310 -32.57 30.44 7.15
N HIS A 311 -31.71 31.47 7.02
CA HIS A 311 -32.06 32.84 7.44
C HIS A 311 -32.10 33.87 6.30
N ASP A 312 -31.55 33.56 5.12
CA ASP A 312 -31.53 34.48 3.98
C ASP A 312 -32.52 34.06 2.89
N ALA A 313 -33.61 34.83 2.77
CA ALA A 313 -34.71 34.56 1.84
C ALA A 313 -34.38 34.92 0.36
N GLY A 314 -33.22 35.51 0.08
CA GLY A 314 -32.82 35.99 -1.25
C GLY A 314 -31.73 35.16 -1.93
N LEU A 315 -31.47 33.95 -1.44
CA LEU A 315 -30.37 33.09 -1.93
C LEU A 315 -30.68 32.45 -3.28
N ASP A 316 -29.63 32.28 -4.07
CA ASP A 316 -29.63 31.35 -5.19
C ASP A 316 -29.46 29.92 -4.65
N VAL A 317 -30.54 29.16 -4.64
CA VAL A 317 -30.61 27.80 -4.09
C VAL A 317 -29.63 26.88 -4.81
N GLU A 318 -29.47 26.99 -6.12
CA GLU A 318 -28.59 26.12 -6.91
C GLU A 318 -27.11 26.37 -6.54
N ALA A 319 -26.73 27.64 -6.43
CA ALA A 319 -25.38 28.03 -6.01
C ALA A 319 -25.05 27.52 -4.59
N VAL A 320 -25.98 27.65 -3.65
CA VAL A 320 -25.80 27.16 -2.27
C VAL A 320 -25.72 25.64 -2.21
N MET A 321 -26.55 24.92 -2.97
CA MET A 321 -26.51 23.46 -3.04
C MET A 321 -25.19 22.96 -3.62
N THR A 322 -24.65 23.64 -4.64
CA THR A 322 -23.33 23.32 -5.20
C THR A 322 -22.22 23.44 -4.15
N LEU A 323 -22.29 24.45 -3.28
CA LEU A 323 -21.33 24.59 -2.18
C LEU A 323 -21.48 23.49 -1.13
N PHE A 324 -22.71 23.09 -0.80
CA PHE A 324 -22.94 21.96 0.10
C PHE A 324 -22.34 20.67 -0.45
N GLU A 325 -22.58 20.36 -1.73
CA GLU A 325 -22.01 19.19 -2.40
C GLU A 325 -20.48 19.21 -2.36
N GLY A 326 -19.86 20.35 -2.69
CA GLY A 326 -18.41 20.49 -2.66
C GLY A 326 -17.80 20.24 -1.28
N VAL A 327 -18.41 20.75 -0.20
CA VAL A 327 -17.94 20.52 1.18
C VAL A 327 -18.19 19.08 1.62
N ILE A 328 -19.31 18.49 1.23
CA ILE A 328 -19.64 17.08 1.51
C ILE A 328 -18.61 16.16 0.86
N ASP A 329 -18.20 16.44 -0.38
CA ASP A 329 -17.14 15.67 -1.04
C ASP A 329 -15.80 15.76 -0.29
N LEU A 330 -15.46 16.92 0.29
CA LEU A 330 -14.27 17.07 1.13
C LEU A 330 -14.40 16.25 2.43
N ILE A 331 -15.57 16.26 3.07
CA ILE A 331 -15.87 15.42 4.24
C ILE A 331 -15.71 13.94 3.90
N GLU A 332 -16.24 13.51 2.74
CA GLU A 332 -16.15 12.13 2.27
C GLU A 332 -14.70 11.71 2.02
N ALA A 333 -13.89 12.58 1.40
CA ALA A 333 -12.48 12.30 1.10
C ALA A 333 -11.68 11.96 2.37
N LEU A 334 -11.93 12.65 3.49
CA LEU A 334 -11.23 12.42 4.75
C LEU A 334 -11.87 11.33 5.62
N PHE A 335 -13.19 11.40 5.82
CA PHE A 335 -13.90 10.60 6.83
C PHE A 335 -14.68 9.41 6.24
N GLY A 336 -14.86 9.37 4.92
CA GLY A 336 -15.61 8.33 4.22
C GLY A 336 -17.12 8.59 4.14
N GLU A 337 -17.80 7.70 3.43
CA GLU A 337 -19.21 7.85 3.02
C GLU A 337 -20.19 7.97 4.19
N GLU A 338 -19.93 7.32 5.33
CA GLU A 338 -20.84 7.40 6.48
C GLU A 338 -20.97 8.83 7.01
N ARG A 339 -19.85 9.56 7.11
CA ARG A 339 -19.81 10.96 7.56
C ARG A 339 -20.40 11.89 6.50
N ALA A 340 -20.17 11.61 5.21
CA ALA A 340 -20.76 12.34 4.10
C ALA A 340 -22.28 12.20 4.07
N ALA A 341 -22.81 10.98 4.25
CA ALA A 341 -24.24 10.72 4.32
C ALA A 341 -24.91 11.45 5.50
N LEU A 342 -24.24 11.56 6.66
CA LEU A 342 -24.72 12.37 7.77
C LEU A 342 -24.80 13.85 7.38
N ALA A 343 -23.77 14.40 6.72
CA ALA A 343 -23.76 15.77 6.24
C ALA A 343 -24.90 16.03 5.22
N ARG A 344 -25.12 15.13 4.26
CA ARG A 344 -26.26 15.19 3.30
C ARG A 344 -27.62 15.25 4.03
N ARG A 345 -27.80 14.46 5.08
CA ARG A 345 -29.03 14.49 5.91
C ARG A 345 -29.22 15.83 6.63
N ARG A 346 -28.13 16.45 7.10
CA ARG A 346 -28.18 17.79 7.71
C ARG A 346 -28.64 18.85 6.70
N VAL A 347 -28.13 18.82 5.47
CA VAL A 347 -28.59 19.71 4.38
C VAL A 347 -30.06 19.50 4.06
N ALA A 348 -30.50 18.25 3.94
CA ALA A 348 -31.91 17.92 3.65
C ALA A 348 -32.89 18.42 4.72
N SER A 349 -32.40 18.65 5.95
CA SER A 349 -33.18 19.17 7.07
C SER A 349 -33.16 20.71 7.16
N SER A 350 -32.46 21.40 6.25
CA SER A 350 -32.43 22.86 6.20
C SER A 350 -33.71 23.44 5.59
N ASP A 351 -34.05 24.67 5.98
CA ASP A 351 -35.22 25.40 5.47
C ASP A 351 -35.09 25.73 3.97
N LEU A 352 -33.88 25.65 3.41
CA LEU A 352 -33.62 25.81 1.97
C LEU A 352 -34.36 24.76 1.13
N LEU A 353 -34.44 23.52 1.61
CA LEU A 353 -35.11 22.40 0.93
C LEU A 353 -36.49 22.09 1.52
N ASN A 354 -36.75 22.52 2.76
CA ASN A 354 -38.03 22.40 3.43
C ASN A 354 -38.45 23.74 4.02
N PRO A 355 -38.85 24.73 3.20
CA PRO A 355 -39.29 26.02 3.71
C PRO A 355 -40.43 25.78 4.69
N SER A 356 -40.19 26.08 5.96
CA SER A 356 -41.18 25.87 7.00
C SER A 356 -42.50 26.52 6.58
N LYS A 357 -43.60 25.77 6.67
CA LYS A 357 -44.98 26.26 6.49
C LYS A 357 -45.38 27.19 7.64
N SER A 358 -44.56 28.20 7.92
CA SER A 358 -44.72 29.14 9.00
C SER A 358 -44.31 30.52 8.49
N VAL A 359 -45.18 31.15 7.73
CA VAL A 359 -45.72 32.51 7.94
C VAL A 359 -46.77 32.74 6.84
N ALA A 360 -48.03 32.47 7.18
CA ALA A 360 -49.24 33.21 6.79
C ALA A 360 -50.45 32.56 7.50
#